data_AF-A0AB74BJR0-F1
#
_entry.id   AF-A0AB74BJR0-F1
#
_cell.length_a   1.000
_cell.length_b   1.000
_cell.length_c   1.000
_cell.angle_alpha   90.00
_cell.angle_beta   90.00
_cell.angle_gamma   90.00
#
_symmetry.space_group_name_H-M   'P 1'
#
loop_
_entity.id
_entity.type
_entity.pdbx_description
1 polymer ?
#
loop_
_entity_poly.entity_id
_entity_poly.type
_entity_poly.pdbx_seq_one_letter_code
_entity_poly.pdbx_strand_id
1 'polypeptide(L)'
;MQVGMTEAQATQSVGDALRYVLQLPSEDFVAKVLAVNDVLHRQGMTCVKRKNYFTTGDGTYKGINARFTDAEGYEFEVQFHTADSFKAKAQTHLLYKEMQLAQNRLEKEQQKNPPNLDRQAKLTNDLAKYTNAMREIMTAVNKPAHVESLDGRS
;
A
#
# COMPACT_ATOMS: atom_id res chain seq x y z
N MET A 1 -3.25 -32.30 -20.40
CA MET A 1 -2.11 -31.42 -20.69
C MET A 1 -1.90 -30.54 -19.46
N GLN A 2 -0.82 -30.77 -18.73
CA GLN A 2 -0.49 -30.06 -17.50
C GLN A 2 0.28 -28.80 -17.90
N VAL A 3 -0.37 -27.64 -17.83
CA VAL A 3 0.28 -26.35 -18.05
C VAL A 3 0.82 -25.90 -16.70
N GLY A 4 2.10 -26.18 -16.45
CA GLY A 4 2.80 -25.67 -15.29
C GLY A 4 2.96 -24.17 -15.39
N MET A 5 2.31 -23.43 -14.50
CA MET A 5 2.66 -22.04 -14.25
C MET A 5 3.99 -22.02 -13.50
N THR A 6 4.94 -21.22 -13.97
CA THR A 6 6.18 -20.97 -13.21
C THR A 6 5.85 -20.17 -11.94
N GLU A 7 6.63 -20.32 -10.87
CA GLU A 7 6.44 -19.55 -9.63
C GLU A 7 6.38 -18.04 -9.87
N ALA A 8 7.14 -17.53 -10.85
CA ALA A 8 7.11 -16.12 -11.26
C ALA A 8 5.76 -15.70 -11.89
N GLN A 9 5.12 -16.59 -12.65
CA GLN A 9 3.78 -16.37 -13.19
C GLN A 9 2.69 -16.50 -12.11
N ALA A 10 2.85 -17.42 -11.16
CA ALA A 10 2.00 -17.51 -9.97
C ALA A 10 2.08 -16.22 -9.14
N THR A 11 3.28 -15.68 -8.94
CA THR A 11 3.47 -14.43 -8.16
C THR A 11 2.87 -13.20 -8.86
N GLN A 12 2.78 -13.20 -10.20
CA GLN A 12 2.20 -12.10 -10.97
C GLN A 12 0.68 -12.24 -11.18
N SER A 13 0.13 -13.47 -11.11
CA SER A 13 -1.30 -13.77 -11.09
C SER A 13 -1.92 -13.75 -9.69
N VAL A 14 -1.10 -13.70 -8.62
CA VAL A 14 -1.43 -13.22 -7.26
C VAL A 14 -1.65 -11.68 -7.25
N GLY A 15 -2.17 -11.14 -8.36
CA GLY A 15 -2.36 -9.71 -8.59
C GLY A 15 -3.58 -9.11 -7.89
N ASP A 16 -4.46 -9.94 -7.33
CA ASP A 16 -5.60 -9.48 -6.55
C ASP A 16 -5.71 -10.30 -5.26
N ALA A 17 -4.68 -10.20 -4.40
CA ALA A 17 -4.86 -10.53 -3.00
C ALA A 17 -6.09 -9.77 -2.49
N LEU A 18 -7.10 -10.52 -2.04
CA LEU A 18 -8.37 -9.99 -1.57
C LEU A 18 -8.09 -8.82 -0.62
N ARG A 19 -8.67 -7.65 -0.90
CA ARG A 19 -8.39 -6.43 -0.14
C ARG A 19 -9.67 -5.79 0.35
N TYR A 20 -9.75 -5.62 1.65
CA TYR A 20 -10.79 -4.84 2.31
C TYR A 20 -10.26 -3.45 2.65
N VAL A 21 -11.11 -2.44 2.54
CA VAL A 21 -10.82 -1.08 3.00
C VAL A 21 -11.82 -0.72 4.09
N LEU A 22 -11.33 -0.37 5.26
CA LEU A 22 -12.14 0.03 6.41
C LEU A 22 -11.87 1.50 6.72
N GLN A 23 -12.93 2.31 6.63
CA GLN A 23 -12.90 3.69 7.12
C GLN A 23 -13.36 3.71 8.57
N LEU A 24 -12.49 4.17 9.47
CA LEU A 24 -12.71 4.22 10.92
C LEU A 24 -12.68 5.67 11.42
N PRO A 25 -13.41 5.99 12.51
CA PRO A 25 -13.31 7.29 13.18
C PRO A 25 -11.88 7.57 13.67
N SER A 26 -11.49 8.84 13.70
CA SER A 26 -10.12 9.25 14.02
C SER A 26 -9.83 9.17 15.53
N GLU A 27 -10.84 9.46 16.35
CA GLU A 27 -10.78 9.49 17.81
C GLU A 27 -10.41 8.14 18.42
N ASP A 28 -10.94 7.05 17.87
CA ASP A 28 -10.75 5.68 18.36
C ASP A 28 -10.01 4.80 17.34
N PHE A 29 -9.29 5.42 16.42
CA PHE A 29 -8.74 4.75 15.24
C PHE A 29 -7.90 3.52 15.63
N VAL A 30 -6.94 3.69 16.53
CA VAL A 30 -6.05 2.63 17.01
C VAL A 30 -6.82 1.51 17.71
N ALA A 31 -7.72 1.86 18.63
CA ALA A 31 -8.51 0.89 19.36
C ALA A 31 -9.36 0.03 18.41
N LYS A 32 -9.95 0.62 17.37
CA LYS A 32 -10.74 -0.09 16.36
C LYS A 32 -9.88 -0.96 15.44
N VAL A 33 -8.66 -0.52 15.07
CA VAL A 33 -7.71 -1.36 14.33
C VAL A 33 -7.37 -2.63 15.13
N LEU A 34 -7.04 -2.48 16.42
CA LEU A 34 -6.75 -3.60 17.31
C LEU A 34 -7.97 -4.51 17.52
N ALA A 35 -9.16 -3.94 17.68
CA ALA A 35 -10.39 -4.72 17.81
C ALA A 35 -10.68 -5.57 16.56
N VAL A 36 -10.44 -5.04 15.35
CA VAL A 36 -10.57 -5.82 14.11
C VAL A 36 -9.52 -6.94 14.06
N ASN A 37 -8.28 -6.66 14.45
CA ASN A 37 -7.24 -7.68 14.55
C ASN A 37 -7.64 -8.82 15.49
N ASP A 38 -8.19 -8.50 16.67
CA ASP A 38 -8.64 -9.48 17.65
C ASP A 38 -9.84 -10.30 17.17
N VAL A 39 -10.78 -9.67 16.46
CA VAL A 39 -11.92 -10.37 15.85
C VAL A 39 -11.42 -11.37 14.80
N LEU A 40 -10.55 -10.93 13.89
CA LEU A 40 -9.98 -11.80 12.86
C LEU A 40 -9.15 -12.94 13.48
N HIS A 41 -8.39 -12.65 14.55
CA HIS A 41 -7.65 -13.67 15.28
C HIS A 41 -8.55 -14.76 15.87
N ARG A 42 -9.66 -14.37 16.50
CA ARG A 42 -10.66 -15.34 17.00
C ARG A 42 -11.34 -16.16 15.90
N GLN A 43 -11.30 -15.70 14.65
CA GLN A 43 -11.81 -16.44 13.48
C GLN A 43 -10.73 -17.32 12.82
N GLY A 44 -9.57 -17.49 13.44
CA GLY A 44 -8.49 -18.34 12.92
C GLY A 44 -7.56 -17.64 11.93
N MET A 45 -7.65 -16.32 11.79
CA MET A 45 -6.73 -15.54 10.94
C MET A 45 -5.54 -15.05 11.75
N THR A 46 -4.34 -15.03 11.16
CA THR A 46 -3.12 -14.52 11.77
C THR A 46 -2.64 -13.29 11.03
N CYS A 47 -2.42 -12.17 11.75
CA CYS A 47 -1.76 -11.01 11.15
C CYS A 47 -0.29 -11.31 10.92
N VAL A 48 0.12 -11.46 9.66
CA VAL A 48 1.52 -11.78 9.31
C VAL A 48 2.36 -10.53 9.10
N LYS A 49 1.72 -9.42 8.75
CA LYS A 49 2.41 -8.14 8.50
C LYS A 49 1.47 -6.98 8.76
N ARG A 50 1.92 -6.01 9.55
CA ARG A 50 1.27 -4.70 9.69
C ARG A 50 2.26 -3.59 9.36
N LYS A 51 1.84 -2.62 8.56
CA LYS A 51 2.64 -1.44 8.21
C LYS A 51 1.84 -0.17 8.46
N ASN A 52 2.40 0.71 9.28
CA ASN A 52 1.82 1.99 9.64
C ASN A 52 2.37 3.11 8.76
N TYR A 53 1.59 3.59 7.80
CA TYR A 53 1.99 4.68 6.91
C TYR A 53 1.64 6.07 7.46
N PHE A 54 1.10 6.18 8.68
CA PHE A 54 1.01 7.48 9.36
C PHE A 54 2.36 7.92 9.94
N THR A 55 3.26 6.97 10.23
CA THR A 55 4.57 7.20 10.85
C THR A 55 5.74 6.73 9.99
N THR A 56 5.51 5.85 9.01
CA THR A 56 6.53 5.33 8.09
C THR A 56 6.20 5.62 6.63
N GLY A 57 7.14 5.32 5.74
CA GLY A 57 6.98 5.48 4.29
C GLY A 57 7.51 6.82 3.78
N ASP A 58 7.18 7.13 2.54
CA ASP A 58 7.70 8.29 1.82
C ASP A 58 6.73 9.49 1.81
N GLY A 59 5.62 9.41 2.56
CA GLY A 59 4.61 10.46 2.65
C GLY A 59 3.60 10.50 1.50
N THR A 60 3.63 9.57 0.54
CA THR A 60 2.67 9.53 -0.58
C THR A 60 1.33 8.86 -0.22
N TYR A 61 1.24 8.27 0.96
CA TYR A 61 0.09 7.52 1.45
C TYR A 61 0.04 7.57 2.98
N LYS A 62 -1.16 7.62 3.57
CA LYS A 62 -1.38 7.48 5.01
C LYS A 62 -2.53 6.50 5.30
N GLY A 63 -2.26 5.53 6.17
CA GLY A 63 -3.17 4.44 6.50
C GLY A 63 -2.42 3.32 7.23
N ILE A 64 -3.14 2.32 7.75
CA ILE A 64 -2.53 1.07 8.23
C ILE A 64 -2.84 -0.02 7.24
N ASN A 65 -1.83 -0.73 6.74
CA ASN A 65 -2.04 -1.92 5.93
C ASN A 65 -1.66 -3.15 6.76
N ALA A 66 -2.59 -4.08 6.93
CA ALA A 66 -2.38 -5.33 7.62
C ALA A 66 -2.69 -6.50 6.69
N ARG A 67 -1.81 -7.51 6.65
CA ARG A 67 -2.02 -8.76 5.92
C ARG A 67 -2.32 -9.86 6.90
N PHE A 68 -3.33 -10.65 6.57
CA PHE A 68 -3.81 -11.77 7.36
C PHE A 68 -3.69 -13.04 6.53
N THR A 69 -3.42 -14.16 7.20
CA THR A 69 -3.46 -15.49 6.61
C THR A 69 -4.26 -16.45 7.48
N ASP A 70 -4.92 -17.44 6.89
CA ASP A 70 -5.54 -18.54 7.63
C ASP A 70 -4.59 -19.73 7.78
N ALA A 71 -5.08 -20.82 8.39
CA ALA A 71 -4.28 -22.05 8.58
C ALA A 71 -3.96 -22.78 7.27
N GLU A 72 -4.68 -22.50 6.19
CA GLU A 72 -4.49 -23.10 4.86
C GLU A 72 -3.56 -22.25 3.98
N GLY A 73 -3.17 -21.06 4.45
CA GLY A 73 -2.27 -20.14 3.77
C GLY A 73 -2.97 -19.14 2.86
N TYR A 74 -4.30 -19.02 2.89
CA TYR A 74 -5.01 -18.00 2.13
C TYR A 74 -4.72 -16.62 2.72
N GLU A 75 -4.25 -15.69 1.89
CA GLU A 75 -3.89 -14.33 2.33
C GLU A 75 -4.90 -13.28 1.86
N PHE A 76 -5.17 -12.31 2.73
CA PHE A 76 -5.90 -11.08 2.37
C PHE A 76 -5.32 -9.86 3.09
N GLU A 77 -5.57 -8.67 2.55
CA GLU A 77 -5.13 -7.40 3.11
C GLU A 77 -6.33 -6.59 3.64
N VAL A 78 -6.17 -5.96 4.80
CA VAL A 78 -7.08 -4.94 5.33
C VAL A 78 -6.33 -3.61 5.36
N GLN A 79 -6.90 -2.60 4.73
CA GLN A 79 -6.41 -1.21 4.75
C GLN A 79 -7.33 -0.36 5.64
N PHE A 80 -6.78 0.15 6.73
CA PHE A 80 -7.48 1.01 7.66
C PHE A 80 -7.18 2.48 7.37
N HIS A 81 -8.24 3.28 7.24
CA HIS A 81 -8.17 4.71 6.96
C HIS A 81 -9.05 5.52 7.91
N THR A 82 -8.64 6.75 8.19
CA THR A 82 -9.59 7.77 8.65
C THR A 82 -10.34 8.34 7.46
N ALA A 83 -11.40 9.14 7.69
CA ALA A 83 -12.09 9.84 6.61
C ALA A 83 -11.12 10.72 5.79
N ASP A 84 -10.23 11.46 6.47
CA ASP A 84 -9.22 12.31 5.82
C ASP A 84 -8.24 11.48 4.98
N SER A 85 -7.73 10.38 5.53
CA SER A 85 -6.74 9.56 4.81
C SER A 85 -7.35 8.77 3.65
N PHE A 86 -8.62 8.36 3.77
CA PHE A 86 -9.37 7.75 2.67
C PHE A 86 -9.66 8.75 1.55
N LYS A 87 -10.08 9.98 1.91
CA LYS A 87 -10.29 11.06 0.93
C LYS A 87 -8.99 11.41 0.21
N ALA A 88 -7.88 11.56 0.92
CA ALA A 88 -6.58 11.82 0.31
C ALA A 88 -6.15 10.69 -0.63
N LYS A 89 -6.35 9.41 -0.24
CA LYS A 89 -6.12 8.25 -1.11
C LYS A 89 -6.94 8.30 -2.41
N ALA A 90 -8.20 8.72 -2.33
CA ALA A 90 -9.05 8.88 -3.51
C ALA A 90 -8.52 10.01 -4.42
N GLN A 91 -8.12 11.14 -3.83
CA GLN A 91 -7.54 12.28 -4.57
C GLN A 91 -6.21 11.94 -5.24
N THR A 92 -5.36 11.12 -4.61
CA THR A 92 -4.07 10.72 -5.17
C THR A 92 -4.15 9.53 -6.11
N HIS A 93 -5.31 8.90 -6.29
CA HIS A 93 -5.41 7.63 -7.02
C HIS A 93 -4.84 7.68 -8.45
N LEU A 94 -5.18 8.72 -9.21
CA LEU A 94 -4.67 8.90 -10.57
C LEU A 94 -3.16 9.17 -10.57
N LEU A 95 -2.67 10.02 -9.66
CA LEU A 95 -1.24 10.31 -9.52
C LEU A 95 -0.43 9.05 -9.18
N TYR A 96 -0.98 8.19 -8.31
CA TYR A 96 -0.38 6.91 -7.98
C TYR A 96 -0.28 5.98 -9.20
N LYS A 97 -1.32 5.93 -10.04
CA LYS A 97 -1.30 5.13 -11.27
C LYS A 97 -0.27 5.65 -12.27
N GLU A 98 -0.19 6.97 -12.45
CA GLU A 98 0.82 7.59 -13.32
C GLU A 98 2.24 7.36 -12.80
N MET A 99 2.45 7.46 -11.48
CA MET A 99 3.73 7.13 -10.84
C MET A 99 4.10 5.66 -11.10
N GLN A 100 3.18 4.72 -10.90
CA GLN A 100 3.42 3.30 -11.14
C GLN A 100 3.76 3.01 -12.61
N LEU A 101 3.07 3.66 -13.54
CA LEU A 101 3.35 3.54 -14.98
C LEU A 101 4.72 4.13 -15.34
N ALA A 102 5.08 5.29 -14.79
CA ALA A 102 6.39 5.91 -14.99
C ALA A 102 7.51 5.02 -14.44
N GLN A 103 7.33 4.43 -13.25
CA GLN A 103 8.28 3.51 -12.63
C GLN A 103 8.52 2.28 -13.50
N ASN A 104 7.44 1.60 -13.93
CA ASN A 104 7.52 0.44 -14.81
C ASN A 104 8.20 0.78 -16.15
N ARG A 105 7.98 1.98 -16.68
CA ARG A 105 8.64 2.45 -17.91
C ARG A 105 10.12 2.73 -17.69
N LEU A 106 10.50 3.27 -16.53
CA LEU A 106 11.88 3.56 -16.18
C LEU A 106 12.68 2.27 -16.04
N GLU A 107 12.15 1.29 -15.31
CA GLU A 107 12.76 -0.03 -15.15
C GLU A 107 12.98 -0.72 -16.50
N LYS A 108 11.98 -0.67 -17.40
CA LYS A 108 12.12 -1.19 -18.76
C LYS A 108 13.15 -0.45 -19.61
N GLU A 109 13.31 0.86 -19.41
CA GLU A 109 14.30 1.64 -20.14
C GLU A 109 15.72 1.33 -19.66
N GLN A 110 15.91 1.14 -18.36
CA GLN A 110 17.19 0.76 -17.75
C GLN A 110 17.70 -0.61 -18.21
N GLN A 111 16.79 -1.51 -18.59
CA GLN A 111 17.12 -2.85 -19.09
C GLN A 111 17.53 -2.87 -20.57
N LYS A 112 17.40 -1.76 -21.31
CA LYS A 112 17.79 -1.70 -22.73
C LYS A 112 19.30 -1.54 -22.91
N ASN A 113 19.81 -1.98 -24.06
CA ASN A 113 21.21 -1.85 -24.43
C ASN A 113 21.38 -1.27 -25.87
N PRO A 114 21.85 -0.02 -26.05
CA PRO A 114 22.12 0.96 -25.00
C PRO A 114 20.80 1.56 -24.47
N PRO A 115 20.76 1.99 -23.20
CA PRO A 115 19.58 2.66 -22.67
C PRO A 115 19.52 4.12 -23.12
N ASN A 116 18.32 4.67 -23.31
CA ASN A 116 18.16 6.09 -23.67
C ASN A 116 18.20 6.97 -22.41
N LEU A 117 19.28 7.75 -22.24
CA LEU A 117 19.51 8.59 -21.06
C LEU A 117 18.50 9.74 -20.93
N ASP A 118 18.14 10.40 -22.04
CA ASP A 118 17.15 11.50 -22.01
C ASP A 118 15.78 11.01 -21.55
N ARG A 119 15.39 9.83 -22.03
CA ARG A 119 14.14 9.18 -21.63
C ARG A 119 14.16 8.77 -20.15
N GLN A 120 15.28 8.25 -19.65
CA GLN A 120 15.43 7.97 -18.22
C GLN A 120 15.29 9.25 -17.38
N ALA A 121 15.99 10.33 -17.76
CA ALA A 121 15.90 11.61 -17.06
C ALA A 121 14.46 12.13 -17.02
N LYS A 122 13.73 12.05 -18.14
CA LYS A 122 12.32 12.44 -18.20
C LYS A 122 11.46 11.60 -17.27
N LEU A 123 11.60 10.27 -17.27
CA LEU A 123 10.82 9.38 -16.42
C LEU A 123 11.11 9.60 -14.93
N THR A 124 12.37 9.85 -14.56
CA THR A 124 12.77 10.22 -13.20
C THR A 124 12.12 11.54 -12.77
N ASN A 125 12.09 12.54 -13.66
CA ASN A 125 11.40 13.81 -13.38
C ASN A 125 9.88 13.63 -13.22
N ASP A 126 9.26 12.81 -14.08
CA ASP A 126 7.83 12.48 -13.99
C ASP A 126 7.52 11.78 -12.64
N LEU A 127 8.36 10.83 -12.21
CA LEU A 127 8.24 10.18 -10.90
C LEU A 127 8.34 11.17 -9.73
N ALA A 128 9.34 12.05 -9.74
CA ALA A 128 9.50 13.08 -8.71
C ALA A 128 8.28 14.01 -8.65
N LYS A 129 7.76 14.44 -9.82
CA LYS A 129 6.56 15.27 -9.93
C LYS A 129 5.35 14.60 -9.29
N TYR A 130 5.04 13.36 -9.66
CA TYR A 130 3.89 12.65 -9.09
C TYR A 130 4.03 12.39 -7.59
N THR A 131 5.24 12.00 -7.15
CA THR A 131 5.56 11.77 -5.74
C THR A 131 5.33 13.03 -4.91
N ASN A 132 5.84 14.18 -5.37
CA ASN A 132 5.69 15.45 -4.65
C ASN A 132 4.24 15.92 -4.60
N ALA A 133 3.49 15.81 -5.70
CA ALA A 133 2.07 16.15 -5.72
C ALA A 133 1.24 15.29 -4.75
N MET A 134 1.55 13.99 -4.64
CA MET A 134 0.90 13.12 -3.65
C MET A 134 1.27 13.51 -2.22
N ARG A 135 2.54 13.81 -1.95
CA ARG A 135 2.99 14.28 -0.62
C ARG A 135 2.28 15.55 -0.20
N GLU A 136 2.12 16.51 -1.11
CA GLU A 136 1.39 17.76 -0.86
C GLU A 136 -0.05 17.49 -0.43
N ILE A 137 -0.78 16.62 -1.13
CA ILE A 137 -2.14 16.22 -0.75
C ILE A 137 -2.15 15.54 0.62
N MET A 138 -1.16 14.69 0.91
CA MET A 138 -1.08 13.95 2.18
C MET A 138 -0.76 14.83 3.39
N THR A 139 -0.31 16.08 3.20
CA THR A 139 -0.12 17.03 4.31
C THR A 139 -1.43 17.39 5.01
N ALA A 140 -2.57 17.33 4.29
CA ALA A 140 -3.89 17.60 4.83
C ALA A 140 -4.44 16.45 5.70
N VAL A 141 -3.76 15.29 5.73
CA VAL A 141 -4.20 14.13 6.51
C VAL A 141 -3.68 14.23 7.93
N ASN A 142 -4.61 14.41 8.87
CA ASN A 142 -4.35 14.39 10.30
C ASN A 142 -3.85 13.01 10.76
N LYS A 143 -2.84 13.01 11.62
CA LYS A 143 -2.33 11.80 12.28
C LYS A 143 -3.29 11.43 13.42
N PRO A 144 -3.89 10.23 13.44
CA PRO A 144 -4.74 9.78 14.54
C PRO A 144 -3.96 9.74 15.86
N ALA A 145 -4.65 9.96 16.98
CA ALA A 145 -4.04 9.91 18.30
C ALA A 145 -3.42 8.53 18.57
N HIS A 146 -2.23 8.53 19.17
CA HIS A 146 -1.51 7.31 19.59
C HIS A 146 -1.20 6.31 18.48
N VAL A 147 -1.26 6.69 17.20
CA VAL A 147 -1.09 5.73 16.09
C VAL A 147 0.31 5.11 16.04
N GLU A 148 1.32 5.77 16.61
CA GLU A 148 2.66 5.19 16.82
C GLU A 148 2.68 3.96 17.75
N SER A 149 1.64 3.74 18.56
CA SER A 149 1.52 2.50 19.35
C SER A 149 1.36 1.24 18.47
N LEU A 150 0.97 1.42 17.20
CA LEU A 150 0.92 0.35 16.22
C LEU A 150 2.29 0.10 15.54
N ASP A 151 3.31 0.90 15.86
CA ASP A 151 4.67 0.74 15.37
C ASP A 151 5.38 -0.38 16.13
N GLY A 152 5.20 -1.62 15.68
CA GLY A 152 5.82 -2.79 16.28
C GLY A 152 4.86 -3.97 16.43
N ARG A 153 5.41 -5.16 16.13
CA ARG A 153 4.77 -6.50 16.03
C ARG A 153 3.72 -6.65 14.93
N SER A 154 3.87 -7.67 14.08
CA SER A 154 2.75 -8.24 13.33
C SER A 154 1.73 -8.80 14.31
#